data_AF-A0A260ZGA7-F1
#
_entry.id   AF-A0A260ZGA7-F1
#
_cell.length_a   1.000
_cell.length_b   1.000
_cell.length_c   1.000
_cell.angle_alpha   90.00
_cell.angle_beta   90.00
_cell.angle_gamma   90.00
#
_symmetry.space_group_name_H-M   'P 1'
#
loop_
_entity.id
_entity.type
_entity.pdbx_description
1 polymer ?
#
loop_
_entity_poly.entity_id
_entity_poly.type
_entity_poly.pdbx_seq_one_letter_code
_entity_poly.pdbx_strand_id
1 'polypeptide(L)'
;RLLAAAIGADDIQHGLLNQSRCTKICGNINYRHKQAQYAGRASVQLNVVRYFKGKVETCEGFVMGVRNNGIQVFVPKYGLESIIVLQPGSDTVIDTEEMAVKVNGEPVIRELEPVTVKISVNEKNQQRPRVELQLVKPAIPGLSVDFDLSSSEGLGL
;
A
#
# COMPACT_ATOMS: atom_id res chain seq x y z
N ARG A 1 23.45 30.61 -6.42
CA ARG A 1 23.98 31.13 -7.71
C ARG A 1 23.11 32.27 -8.23
N LEU A 2 21.86 32.03 -8.68
CA LEU A 2 21.00 33.12 -9.18
C LEU A 2 20.75 34.23 -8.14
N LEU A 3 20.45 33.84 -6.89
CA LEU A 3 20.28 34.82 -5.80
C LEU A 3 21.56 35.63 -5.53
N ALA A 4 22.72 34.97 -5.53
CA ALA A 4 24.02 35.63 -5.29
C ALA A 4 24.32 36.68 -6.37
N ALA A 5 23.98 36.39 -7.63
CA ALA A 5 24.10 37.36 -8.71
C ALA A 5 23.09 38.51 -8.61
N ALA A 6 21.86 38.24 -8.15
CA ALA A 6 20.84 39.27 -7.99
C ALA A 6 21.21 40.33 -6.92
N ILE A 7 21.96 39.93 -5.88
CA ILE A 7 22.40 40.83 -4.81
C ILE A 7 23.80 41.43 -5.03
N GLY A 8 24.43 41.15 -6.18
CA GLY A 8 25.79 41.64 -6.51
C GLY A 8 26.92 40.96 -5.73
N ALA A 9 26.68 39.78 -5.14
CA ALA A 9 27.69 39.03 -4.40
C ALA A 9 28.54 38.11 -5.28
N ASP A 10 28.09 37.81 -6.51
CA ASP A 10 28.78 36.96 -7.49
C ASP A 10 28.34 37.36 -8.92
N ASP A 11 29.13 37.03 -9.93
CA ASP A 11 28.80 37.34 -11.34
C ASP A 11 27.90 36.27 -11.99
N ILE A 12 27.13 36.67 -13.00
CA ILE A 12 26.27 35.76 -13.76
C ILE A 12 27.13 34.84 -14.63
N GLN A 13 27.25 33.58 -14.22
CA GLN A 13 27.98 32.55 -14.95
C GLN A 13 27.33 32.23 -16.31
N HIS A 14 28.16 31.97 -17.32
CA HIS A 14 27.71 31.81 -18.69
C HIS A 14 26.69 30.66 -18.86
N GLY A 15 25.54 30.98 -19.47
CA GLY A 15 24.48 30.04 -19.76
C GLY A 15 23.51 29.74 -18.61
N LEU A 16 23.63 30.40 -17.44
CA LEU A 16 22.62 30.35 -16.37
C LEU A 16 21.28 30.99 -16.77
N LEU A 17 21.30 31.97 -17.68
CA LEU A 17 20.11 32.65 -18.19
C LEU A 17 19.55 32.03 -19.48
N ASN A 18 20.21 30.99 -20.02
CA ASN A 18 19.75 30.36 -21.24
C ASN A 18 18.53 29.46 -20.96
N GLN A 19 17.35 29.90 -21.40
CA GLN A 19 16.09 29.21 -21.19
C GLN A 19 16.13 27.75 -21.65
N SER A 20 16.66 27.46 -22.84
CA SER A 20 16.72 26.09 -23.38
C SER A 20 17.54 25.15 -22.49
N ARG A 21 18.62 25.67 -21.88
CA ARG A 21 19.49 24.92 -20.96
C ARG A 21 18.79 24.72 -19.62
N CYS A 22 18.14 25.74 -19.09
CA CYS A 22 17.37 25.65 -17.85
C CYS A 22 16.25 24.61 -17.95
N THR A 23 15.47 24.61 -19.04
CA THR A 23 14.41 23.63 -19.26
C THR A 23 14.94 22.20 -19.29
N LYS A 24 16.07 21.95 -19.97
CA LYS A 24 16.74 20.63 -19.99
C LYS A 24 17.19 20.20 -18.60
N ILE A 25 17.79 21.11 -17.83
CA ILE A 25 18.25 20.83 -16.45
C ILE A 25 17.05 20.53 -15.55
N CYS A 26 15.99 21.34 -15.60
CA CYS A 26 14.78 21.12 -14.81
C CYS A 26 14.13 19.77 -15.12
N GLY A 27 14.05 19.39 -16.41
CA GLY A 27 13.56 18.08 -16.81
C GLY A 27 14.36 16.93 -16.18
N ASN A 28 15.69 17.01 -16.20
CA ASN A 28 16.56 16.01 -15.59
C ASN A 28 16.41 15.97 -14.05
N ILE A 29 16.34 17.12 -13.39
CA ILE A 29 16.15 17.20 -11.93
C ILE A 29 14.81 16.57 -11.54
N ASN A 30 13.73 16.89 -12.24
CA ASN A 30 12.40 16.34 -11.97
C ASN A 30 12.37 14.82 -12.16
N TYR A 31 13.00 14.33 -13.23
CA TYR A 31 13.15 12.90 -13.46
C TYR A 31 13.92 12.22 -12.32
N ARG A 32 15.10 12.73 -11.98
CA ARG A 32 15.95 12.15 -10.92
C ARG A 32 15.29 12.23 -9.54
N HIS A 33 14.58 13.30 -9.24
CA HIS A 33 13.84 13.46 -7.99
C HIS A 33 12.74 12.38 -7.86
N LYS A 34 11.95 12.19 -8.92
CA LYS A 34 10.91 11.15 -8.97
C LYS A 34 11.51 9.75 -8.82
N GLN A 35 12.61 9.45 -9.52
CA GLN A 35 13.29 8.15 -9.41
C GLN A 35 13.91 7.94 -8.02
N ALA A 36 14.50 8.97 -7.40
CA ALA A 36 15.04 8.90 -6.05
C ALA A 36 13.94 8.59 -5.02
N GLN A 37 12.76 9.18 -5.17
CA GLN A 37 11.61 8.85 -4.32
C GLN A 37 11.16 7.39 -4.47
N TYR A 38 11.11 6.88 -5.71
CA TYR A 38 10.78 5.47 -5.96
C TYR A 38 11.82 4.52 -5.36
N ALA A 39 13.11 4.82 -5.53
CA ALA A 39 14.19 4.04 -4.93
C ALA A 39 14.11 4.05 -3.39
N GLY A 40 13.85 5.20 -2.78
CA GLY A 40 13.65 5.33 -1.33
C GLY A 40 12.48 4.47 -0.83
N ARG A 41 11.32 4.54 -1.49
CA ARG A 41 10.14 3.72 -1.14
C ARG A 41 10.42 2.22 -1.29
N ALA A 42 11.05 1.81 -2.40
CA ALA A 42 11.41 0.42 -2.63
C ALA A 42 12.41 -0.11 -1.60
N SER A 43 13.38 0.72 -1.17
CA SER A 43 14.34 0.35 -0.14
C SER A 43 13.67 0.11 1.22
N VAL A 44 12.72 0.96 1.60
CA VAL A 44 11.95 0.77 2.85
C VAL A 44 11.14 -0.52 2.74
N GLN A 45 10.41 -0.73 1.65
CA GLN A 45 9.62 -1.93 1.42
C GLN A 45 10.45 -3.22 1.51
N LEU A 46 11.65 -3.23 0.91
CA LEU A 46 12.58 -4.36 0.99
C LEU A 46 13.02 -4.64 2.43
N ASN A 47 13.34 -3.60 3.20
CA ASN A 47 13.74 -3.75 4.60
C ASN A 47 12.59 -4.26 5.47
N VAL A 48 11.35 -3.84 5.21
CA VAL A 48 10.17 -4.34 5.93
C VAL A 48 9.94 -5.83 5.62
N VAL A 49 10.05 -6.25 4.35
CA VAL A 49 9.99 -7.68 3.98
C VAL A 49 11.06 -8.47 4.74
N ARG A 50 12.30 -7.95 4.81
CA ARG A 50 13.39 -8.61 5.55
C ARG A 50 13.13 -8.67 7.06
N TYR A 51 12.52 -7.64 7.64
CA TYR A 51 12.18 -7.58 9.06
C TYR A 51 11.12 -8.64 9.44
N PHE A 52 10.09 -8.82 8.60
CA PHE A 52 9.01 -9.78 8.82
C PHE A 52 9.35 -11.21 8.37
N LYS A 53 10.52 -11.45 7.79
CA LYS A 53 10.91 -12.80 7.36
C LYS A 53 10.90 -13.77 8.55
N GLY A 54 10.08 -14.82 8.44
CA GLY A 54 9.91 -15.83 9.51
C GLY A 54 9.17 -15.33 10.76
N LYS A 55 8.60 -14.12 10.71
CA LYS A 55 7.81 -13.53 11.80
C LYS A 55 6.37 -13.32 11.35
N VAL A 56 5.48 -13.40 12.33
CA VAL A 56 4.07 -13.10 12.16
C VAL A 56 3.67 -12.19 13.31
N GLU A 57 3.07 -11.04 13.01
CA GLU A 57 2.67 -10.07 14.02
C GLU A 57 1.26 -9.57 13.72
N THR A 58 0.47 -9.37 14.78
CA THR A 58 -0.85 -8.76 14.70
C THR A 58 -0.74 -7.30 15.07
N CYS A 59 -1.32 -6.42 14.26
CA CYS A 59 -1.26 -4.97 14.42
C CYS A 59 -2.61 -4.33 14.11
N GLU A 60 -2.80 -3.13 14.64
CA GLU A 60 -3.91 -2.26 14.26
C GLU A 60 -3.60 -1.59 12.91
N GLY A 61 -4.59 -1.60 12.03
CA GLY A 61 -4.58 -0.87 10.77
C GLY A 61 -5.90 -0.11 10.60
N PHE A 62 -5.96 0.72 9.56
CA PHE A 62 -7.11 1.54 9.22
C PHE A 62 -7.52 1.28 7.79
N VAL A 63 -8.81 1.18 7.54
CA VAL A 63 -9.35 1.03 6.19
C VAL A 63 -9.25 2.37 5.48
N MET A 64 -8.40 2.47 4.46
CA MET A 64 -8.19 3.71 3.70
C MET A 64 -9.11 3.84 2.50
N GLY A 65 -9.85 2.78 2.16
CA GLY A 65 -10.78 2.79 1.05
C GLY A 65 -11.28 1.39 0.70
N VAL A 66 -12.47 1.35 0.11
CA VAL A 66 -13.10 0.11 -0.36
C VAL A 66 -12.97 0.05 -1.89
N ARG A 67 -12.58 -1.12 -2.42
CA ARG A 67 -12.39 -1.39 -3.85
C ARG A 67 -13.30 -2.52 -4.28
N ASN A 68 -13.61 -2.62 -5.57
CA ASN A 68 -14.51 -3.65 -6.11
C ASN A 68 -14.10 -5.10 -5.74
N ASN A 69 -12.81 -5.33 -5.48
CA ASN A 69 -12.25 -6.64 -5.19
C ASN A 69 -11.74 -6.81 -3.74
N GLY A 70 -11.86 -5.80 -2.89
CA GLY A 70 -11.33 -5.89 -1.53
C GLY A 70 -11.29 -4.55 -0.78
N ILE A 71 -10.57 -4.53 0.33
CA ILE A 71 -10.34 -3.31 1.13
C ILE A 71 -8.87 -2.93 1.12
N GLN A 72 -8.61 -1.62 1.05
CA GLN A 72 -7.27 -1.05 1.18
C GLN A 72 -7.03 -0.73 2.66
N VAL A 73 -6.03 -1.36 3.26
CA VAL A 73 -5.70 -1.20 4.69
C VAL A 73 -4.31 -0.60 4.85
N PHE A 74 -4.21 0.41 5.70
CA PHE A 74 -2.97 1.04 6.11
C PHE A 74 -2.60 0.68 7.54
N VAL A 75 -1.37 0.25 7.77
CA VAL A 75 -0.82 -0.06 9.09
C VAL A 75 0.21 1.02 9.46
N PRO A 76 -0.15 1.99 10.32
CA PRO A 76 0.70 3.14 10.62
C PRO A 76 2.04 2.75 11.26
N LYS A 77 2.04 1.72 12.13
CA LYS A 77 3.24 1.27 12.87
C LYS A 77 4.45 0.99 11.97
N TYR A 78 4.20 0.46 10.77
CA TYR A 78 5.24 0.08 9.81
C TYR A 78 5.17 0.87 8.50
N GLY A 79 4.21 1.80 8.37
CA GLY A 79 3.96 2.52 7.13
C GLY A 79 3.59 1.59 5.97
N LEU A 80 2.91 0.48 6.26
CA LEU A 80 2.53 -0.52 5.26
C LEU A 80 1.12 -0.24 4.74
N GLU A 81 0.95 -0.40 3.44
CA GLU A 81 -0.35 -0.31 2.79
C GLU A 81 -0.53 -1.53 1.89
N SER A 82 -1.64 -2.23 2.04
CA SER A 82 -1.95 -3.39 1.20
C SER A 82 -3.45 -3.53 0.98
N ILE A 83 -3.80 -4.27 -0.07
CA ILE A 83 -5.19 -4.60 -0.39
C ILE A 83 -5.45 -6.02 0.12
N ILE A 84 -6.49 -6.18 0.94
CA ILE A 84 -7.02 -7.47 1.36
C ILE A 84 -8.14 -7.82 0.39
N VAL A 85 -7.93 -8.86 -0.41
CA VAL A 85 -8.83 -9.27 -1.49
C VAL A 85 -9.92 -10.18 -0.91
N LEU A 86 -11.17 -9.95 -1.33
CA LEU A 86 -12.28 -10.84 -1.00
C LEU A 86 -12.17 -12.14 -1.79
N GLN A 87 -12.27 -13.28 -1.11
CA GLN A 87 -12.29 -14.58 -1.77
C GLN A 87 -13.65 -14.86 -2.41
N PRO A 88 -13.70 -15.47 -3.60
CA PRO A 88 -14.96 -15.84 -4.24
C PRO A 88 -15.73 -16.88 -3.40
N GLY A 89 -17.05 -16.73 -3.33
CA GLY A 89 -17.94 -17.66 -2.62
C GLY A 89 -18.37 -17.25 -1.22
N SER A 90 -18.09 -16.00 -0.80
CA SER A 90 -18.62 -15.45 0.45
C SER A 90 -19.93 -14.68 0.25
N ASP A 91 -20.81 -14.70 1.24
CA ASP A 91 -21.99 -13.82 1.35
C ASP A 91 -21.66 -12.34 1.61
N THR A 92 -20.36 -12.00 1.59
CA THR A 92 -19.84 -10.66 1.78
C THR A 92 -19.96 -9.86 0.49
N VAL A 93 -20.60 -8.69 0.58
CA VAL A 93 -20.77 -7.75 -0.53
C VAL A 93 -19.91 -6.51 -0.27
N ILE A 94 -19.11 -6.14 -1.26
CA ILE A 94 -18.37 -4.89 -1.24
C ILE A 94 -19.23 -3.81 -1.91
N ASP A 95 -19.68 -2.86 -1.11
CA ASP A 95 -20.44 -1.71 -1.58
C ASP A 95 -19.49 -0.52 -1.75
N THR A 96 -19.09 -0.26 -2.98
CA THR A 96 -18.19 0.85 -3.31
C THR A 96 -18.89 2.21 -3.34
N GLU A 97 -20.22 2.25 -3.39
CA GLU A 97 -20.96 3.51 -3.34
C GLU A 97 -21.07 4.02 -1.91
N GLU A 98 -21.37 3.12 -0.98
CA GLU A 98 -21.40 3.42 0.46
C GLU A 98 -20.03 3.33 1.15
N MET A 99 -18.97 2.96 0.42
CA MET A 99 -17.62 2.75 0.94
C MET A 99 -17.60 1.79 2.15
N ALA A 100 -18.37 0.71 2.05
CA ALA A 100 -18.58 -0.24 3.14
C ALA A 100 -18.49 -1.69 2.67
N VAL A 101 -18.03 -2.57 3.57
CA VAL A 101 -18.14 -4.02 3.40
C VAL A 101 -19.36 -4.48 4.18
N LYS A 102 -20.33 -5.06 3.47
CA LYS A 102 -21.57 -5.57 4.04
C LYS A 102 -21.54 -7.09 4.13
N VAL A 103 -21.98 -7.64 5.26
CA VAL A 103 -22.19 -9.09 5.43
C VAL A 103 -23.66 -9.28 5.72
N ASN A 104 -24.35 -10.13 4.93
CA ASN A 104 -25.79 -10.35 5.06
C ASN A 104 -26.63 -9.05 4.99
N GLY A 105 -26.15 -8.04 4.24
CA GLY A 105 -26.82 -6.74 4.08
C GLY A 105 -26.48 -5.69 5.15
N GLU A 106 -25.78 -6.05 6.22
CA GLU A 106 -25.36 -5.11 7.27
C GLU A 106 -23.92 -4.63 7.08
N PRO A 107 -23.63 -3.31 7.24
CA PRO A 107 -22.27 -2.80 7.12
C PRO A 107 -21.42 -3.20 8.32
N VAL A 108 -20.36 -3.98 8.08
CA VAL A 108 -19.43 -4.49 9.10
C VAL A 108 -18.12 -3.71 9.14
N ILE A 109 -17.67 -3.20 7.99
CA ILE A 109 -16.49 -2.33 7.89
C ILE A 109 -16.87 -1.09 7.08
N ARG A 110 -16.46 0.08 7.55
CA ARG A 110 -16.49 1.33 6.78
C ARG A 110 -15.09 1.90 6.59
N GLU A 111 -14.99 2.87 5.69
CA GLU A 111 -13.78 3.66 5.53
C GLU A 111 -13.38 4.36 6.85
N LEU A 112 -12.08 4.46 7.09
CA LEU A 112 -11.41 5.04 8.27
C LEU A 112 -11.65 4.29 9.59
N GLU A 113 -12.34 3.15 9.57
CA GLU A 113 -12.50 2.34 10.77
C GLU A 113 -11.23 1.52 11.08
N PRO A 114 -10.92 1.34 12.38
CA PRO A 114 -9.80 0.52 12.81
C PRO A 114 -10.10 -0.97 12.60
N VAL A 115 -9.11 -1.69 12.11
CA VAL A 115 -9.14 -3.13 11.88
C VAL A 115 -7.91 -3.77 12.48
N THR A 116 -8.05 -5.02 12.93
CA THR A 116 -6.90 -5.82 13.37
C THR A 116 -6.44 -6.68 12.21
N VAL A 117 -5.18 -6.51 11.79
CA VAL A 117 -4.58 -7.27 10.70
C VAL A 117 -3.38 -8.07 11.16
N LYS A 118 -3.17 -9.21 10.54
CA LYS A 118 -2.01 -10.07 10.68
C LYS A 118 -1.06 -9.79 9.52
N ILE A 119 0.21 -9.54 9.85
CA ILE A 119 1.27 -9.24 8.90
C ILE A 119 2.16 -10.47 8.77
N SER A 120 2.39 -10.92 7.55
CA SER A 120 3.30 -12.02 7.23
C SER A 120 4.03 -11.78 5.91
N VAL A 121 5.07 -12.56 5.62
CA VAL A 121 5.76 -12.51 4.32
C VAL A 121 5.28 -13.64 3.44
N ASN A 122 4.83 -13.30 2.25
CA ASN A 122 4.52 -14.24 1.19
C ASN A 122 5.76 -14.45 0.32
N GLU A 123 6.33 -15.66 0.41
CA GLU A 123 7.52 -16.07 -0.34
C GLU A 123 7.18 -17.00 -1.54
N LYS A 124 5.90 -17.09 -1.95
CA LYS A 124 5.50 -17.93 -3.11
C LYS A 124 6.27 -17.56 -4.38
N ASN A 125 6.61 -16.28 -4.55
CA ASN A 125 7.50 -15.82 -5.62
C ASN A 125 8.85 -15.37 -5.02
N GLN A 126 9.86 -16.21 -5.14
CA GLN A 126 11.21 -15.95 -4.58
C GLN A 126 11.87 -14.68 -5.13
N GLN A 127 11.55 -14.26 -6.36
CA GLN A 127 12.12 -13.05 -6.96
C GLN A 127 11.46 -11.77 -6.46
N ARG A 128 10.24 -11.87 -5.89
CA ARG A 128 9.45 -10.73 -5.43
C ARG A 128 8.69 -11.10 -4.15
N PRO A 129 9.40 -11.32 -3.02
CA PRO A 129 8.75 -11.51 -1.74
C PRO A 129 7.96 -10.25 -1.38
N ARG A 130 6.75 -10.43 -0.83
CA ARG A 130 5.86 -9.32 -0.48
C ARG A 130 5.33 -9.51 0.93
N VAL A 131 5.11 -8.39 1.61
CA VAL A 131 4.34 -8.40 2.85
C VAL A 131 2.88 -8.58 2.49
N GLU A 132 2.24 -9.53 3.13
CA GLU A 132 0.82 -9.82 3.02
C GLU A 132 0.13 -9.35 4.30
N LEU A 133 -1.02 -8.69 4.14
CA LEU A 133 -1.91 -8.34 5.23
C LEU A 133 -3.11 -9.26 5.15
N GLN A 134 -3.54 -9.77 6.30
CA GLN A 134 -4.72 -10.61 6.40
C GLN A 134 -5.60 -10.08 7.53
N LEU A 135 -6.92 -9.97 7.30
CA LEU A 135 -7.83 -9.43 8.29
C LEU A 135 -8.07 -10.46 9.40
N VAL A 136 -7.96 -10.03 10.65
CA VAL A 136 -8.25 -10.84 11.84
C VAL A 136 -9.53 -10.36 12.51
N LYS A 137 -9.69 -9.04 12.69
CA LYS A 137 -10.92 -8.45 13.23
C LYS A 137 -11.31 -7.20 12.42
N PRO A 138 -12.60 -7.02 12.10
CA PRO A 138 -13.71 -7.95 12.36
C PRO A 138 -13.60 -9.25 11.55
N ALA A 139 -14.08 -10.36 12.10
CA ALA A 139 -14.04 -11.67 11.43
C ALA A 139 -15.14 -11.71 10.36
N ILE A 140 -14.73 -11.65 9.09
CA ILE A 140 -15.64 -11.60 7.94
C ILE A 140 -15.41 -12.84 7.06
N PRO A 141 -16.48 -13.59 6.70
CA PRO A 141 -16.38 -14.70 5.75
C PRO A 141 -15.78 -14.26 4.43
N GLY A 142 -14.76 -14.98 3.95
CA GLY A 142 -14.07 -14.68 2.68
C GLY A 142 -13.07 -13.52 2.71
N LEU A 143 -13.02 -12.73 3.79
CA LEU A 143 -12.09 -11.60 3.92
C LEU A 143 -11.11 -11.77 5.10
N SER A 144 -11.27 -12.82 5.92
CA SER A 144 -10.44 -13.13 7.10
C SER A 144 -9.55 -14.39 6.92
N VAL A 145 -8.52 -14.50 7.78
CA VAL A 145 -7.46 -15.54 7.74
C VAL A 145 -7.99 -16.98 7.87
N ASP A 146 -9.16 -17.18 8.46
CA ASP A 146 -9.64 -18.50 8.85
C ASP A 146 -10.80 -18.96 7.97
N PHE A 147 -10.50 -19.36 6.73
CA PHE A 147 -11.33 -20.35 6.04
C PHE A 147 -10.45 -21.55 5.69
N ASP A 148 -10.52 -22.56 6.54
CA ASP A 148 -9.84 -23.83 6.34
C ASP A 148 -10.59 -24.63 5.25
N LEU A 149 -10.12 -24.55 4.00
CA LEU A 149 -10.64 -25.31 2.87
C LEU A 149 -10.54 -26.84 3.04
N SER A 150 -9.91 -27.35 4.10
CA SER A 150 -9.93 -28.78 4.40
C SER A 150 -11.21 -29.26 5.09
N SER A 151 -12.08 -28.33 5.51
CA SER A 151 -13.31 -28.63 6.26
C SER A 151 -14.61 -28.56 5.45
N SER A 152 -14.57 -28.10 4.19
CA SER A 152 -15.72 -28.25 3.30
C SER A 152 -15.67 -29.63 2.65
N GLU A 153 -16.31 -30.60 3.30
CA GLU A 153 -16.81 -31.78 2.60
C GLU A 153 -17.56 -31.30 1.37
N GLY A 154 -17.07 -31.71 0.19
CA GLY A 154 -17.75 -31.46 -1.06
C GLY A 154 -19.12 -32.13 -1.03
N LEU A 155 -20.16 -31.38 -0.70
CA LEU A 155 -21.50 -31.69 -1.14
C LEU A 155 -21.55 -31.39 -2.63
N GLY A 156 -21.17 -32.39 -3.40
CA GLY A 156 -21.47 -32.43 -4.82
C GLY A 156 -22.98 -32.39 -4.99
N LEU A 157 -23.44 -31.33 -5.66
CA LEU A 157 -24.60 -31.31 -6.54
C LEU A 157 -24.29 -30.34 -7.69
#